data_AF-A0ABD3J080-F1
#
_entry.id   AF-A0ABD3J080-F1
#
_cell.length_a   1.000
_cell.length_b   1.000
_cell.length_c   1.000
_cell.angle_alpha   90.00
_cell.angle_beta   90.00
_cell.angle_gamma   90.00
#
_symmetry.space_group_name_H-M   'P 1'
#
loop_
_entity.id
_entity.type
_entity.pdbx_description
1 polymer ?
#
loop_
_entity_poly.entity_id
_entity_poly.type
_entity_poly.pdbx_seq_one_letter_code
_entity_poly.pdbx_strand_id
1 'polypeptide(L)'
;EEPRLEEVRLVNEFQDVFPEELPGLLPEREIEFEIELMHGTGPISKAPYRMALVELKELKVQLQELLDKGFIRPSASPWGAPV
;
A
#
# COMPACT_ATOMS: atom_id res chain seq x y z
N GLU A 1 17.15 -26.31 6.69
CA GLU A 1 15.89 -25.92 7.34
C GLU A 1 16.03 -24.46 7.71
N GLU A 2 15.20 -23.59 7.15
CA GLU A 2 15.16 -22.20 7.58
C GLU A 2 14.46 -22.15 8.94
N PRO A 3 15.02 -21.45 9.94
CA PRO A 3 14.39 -21.33 11.25
C PRO A 3 13.03 -20.64 11.11
N ARG A 4 12.05 -21.06 11.92
CA ARG A 4 10.76 -20.37 11.96
C ARG A 4 10.96 -18.95 12.50
N LEU A 5 10.14 -17.99 12.06
CA LEU A 5 10.28 -16.59 12.49
C LEU A 5 10.17 -16.47 14.03
N GLU A 6 9.33 -17.30 14.63
CA GLU A 6 9.16 -17.42 16.09
C GLU A 6 10.42 -17.95 16.82
N GLU A 7 11.41 -18.51 16.12
CA GLU A 7 12.66 -18.99 16.71
C GLU A 7 13.76 -17.91 16.69
N VAL A 8 13.52 -16.81 15.96
CA VAL A 8 14.42 -15.67 15.88
C VAL A 8 14.20 -14.79 17.11
N ARG A 9 15.20 -14.75 18.01
CA ARG A 9 15.14 -13.94 19.25
C ARG A 9 14.75 -12.48 19.00
N LEU A 10 15.25 -11.89 17.92
CA LEU A 10 14.97 -10.51 17.55
C LEU A 10 13.49 -10.27 17.23
N VAL A 11 12.83 -11.20 16.54
CA VAL A 11 11.40 -11.09 16.20
C VAL A 11 10.55 -11.17 17.47
N ASN A 12 10.91 -12.05 18.40
CA ASN A 12 10.23 -12.18 19.69
C ASN A 12 10.47 -10.97 20.61
N GLU A 13 11.64 -10.34 20.54
CA GLU A 13 11.98 -9.15 21.34
C GLU A 13 11.23 -7.90 20.84
N PHE A 14 10.94 -7.82 19.53
CA PHE A 14 10.34 -6.65 18.88
C PHE A 14 9.02 -7.00 18.17
N GLN A 15 8.11 -7.70 18.85
CA GLN A 15 6.80 -8.08 18.29
C GLN A 15 5.94 -6.89 17.88
N ASP A 16 6.13 -5.74 18.52
CA ASP A 16 5.47 -4.48 18.19
C ASP A 16 5.98 -3.87 16.87
N VAL A 17 7.24 -4.14 16.50
CA VAL A 17 7.85 -3.72 15.24
C VAL A 17 7.59 -4.71 14.11
N PHE A 18 7.43 -6.00 14.44
CA PHE A 18 7.14 -7.08 13.50
C PHE A 18 5.76 -7.72 13.73
N PRO A 19 4.65 -6.96 13.70
CA PRO A 19 3.33 -7.54 13.83
C PRO A 19 2.98 -8.37 12.58
N GLU A 20 2.16 -9.41 12.77
CA GLU A 20 1.67 -10.25 11.67
C GLU A 20 0.83 -9.44 10.67
N GLU A 21 0.09 -8.44 11.16
CA GLU A 21 -0.57 -7.42 10.35
C GLU A 21 -0.11 -6.02 10.73
N LEU A 22 0.18 -5.19 9.74
CA LEU A 22 0.56 -3.79 9.99
C LEU A 22 -0.61 -3.04 10.64
N PRO A 23 -0.35 -2.21 11.68
CA PRO A 23 -1.33 -1.23 12.14
C PRO A 23 -1.66 -0.33 10.94
N GLY A 24 -2.96 -0.04 10.72
CA GLY A 24 -3.50 0.56 9.49
C GLY A 24 -2.82 1.87 9.02
N LEU A 25 -3.56 2.95 8.85
CA LEU A 25 -2.88 4.20 8.49
C LEU A 25 -1.85 4.58 9.56
N LEU A 26 -0.67 4.98 9.10
CA LEU A 26 0.39 5.47 9.99
C LEU A 26 -0.18 6.57 10.89
N PRO A 27 0.24 6.63 12.17
CA PRO A 27 -0.27 7.60 13.11
C PRO A 27 -0.19 9.01 12.53
N GLU A 28 -1.16 9.86 12.91
CA GLU A 28 -1.15 11.28 12.55
C GLU A 28 0.23 11.86 12.90
N ARG A 29 0.98 12.26 11.87
CA ARG A 29 2.27 12.91 12.04
C ARG A 29 1.99 14.41 12.08
N GLU A 30 2.70 15.11 12.95
CA GLU A 30 2.59 16.57 13.08
C GLU A 30 2.99 17.30 11.77
N ILE A 31 3.70 16.61 10.88
CA ILE A 31 4.17 17.11 9.59
C ILE A 31 3.41 16.37 8.48
N GLU A 32 2.67 17.13 7.68
CA GLU A 32 2.14 16.65 6.40
C GLU A 32 3.28 16.55 5.38
N PHE A 33 3.39 15.39 4.72
CA PHE A 33 4.35 15.19 3.64
C PHE A 33 3.76 15.74 2.34
N GLU A 34 4.35 16.81 1.82
CA GLU A 34 4.03 17.34 0.49
C GLU A 34 5.04 16.81 -0.53
N ILE A 35 4.53 16.42 -1.71
CA ILE A 35 5.37 16.06 -2.86
C ILE A 35 5.41 17.27 -3.78
N GLU A 36 6.52 18.01 -3.73
CA GLU A 36 6.74 19.16 -4.62
C GLU A 36 6.88 18.70 -6.08
N LEU A 37 6.13 19.32 -6.98
CA LEU A 37 6.23 19.09 -8.42
C LEU A 37 7.13 20.15 -9.07
N MET A 38 7.88 19.73 -10.08
CA MET A 38 8.63 20.69 -10.91
C MET A 38 7.67 21.69 -11.58
N HIS A 39 8.09 22.94 -11.69
CA HIS A 39 7.28 23.98 -12.33
C HIS A 39 6.85 23.57 -13.74
N GLY A 40 5.55 23.72 -14.04
CA GLY A 40 4.97 23.34 -15.33
C GLY A 40 4.55 21.87 -15.44
N THR A 41 4.75 21.04 -14.41
CA THR A 41 4.26 19.65 -14.42
C THR A 41 2.74 19.62 -14.28
N GLY A 42 2.06 19.14 -15.31
CA GLY A 42 0.61 18.87 -15.29
C GLY A 42 0.30 17.40 -14.99
N PRO A 43 -0.97 17.07 -14.71
CA PRO A 43 -1.39 15.71 -14.43
C PRO A 43 -1.24 14.79 -15.65
N ILE A 44 -0.81 13.56 -15.41
CA ILE A 44 -0.75 12.49 -16.41
C ILE A 44 -1.73 11.39 -16.01
N SER A 45 -2.57 10.97 -16.95
CA SER A 45 -3.48 9.85 -16.79
C SER A 45 -3.29 8.85 -17.92
N LYS A 46 -2.99 7.60 -17.57
CA LYS A 46 -2.82 6.48 -18.50
C LYS A 46 -3.81 5.37 -18.16
N ALA A 47 -4.35 4.72 -19.19
CA ALA A 47 -5.27 3.60 -18.99
C ALA A 47 -4.55 2.40 -18.34
N PRO A 48 -5.22 1.64 -17.44
CA PRO A 48 -4.67 0.41 -16.86
C PRO A 48 -4.26 -0.61 -17.90
N TYR A 49 -3.31 -1.50 -17.57
CA TYR A 49 -2.93 -2.56 -18.49
C TYR A 49 -4.05 -3.60 -18.66
N ARG A 50 -4.02 -4.30 -19.79
CA ARG A 50 -4.93 -5.42 -20.02
C ARG A 50 -4.46 -6.60 -19.17
N MET A 51 -5.34 -7.07 -18.30
CA MET A 51 -5.11 -8.21 -17.41
C MET A 51 -6.04 -9.37 -17.77
N ALA A 52 -5.59 -10.59 -17.49
CA ALA A 52 -6.41 -11.79 -17.57
C ALA A 52 -7.47 -11.81 -16.46
N LEU A 53 -8.50 -12.66 -16.61
CA LEU A 53 -9.58 -12.77 -15.62
C LEU A 53 -9.08 -13.21 -14.23
N VAL A 54 -8.04 -14.04 -14.16
CA VAL A 54 -7.45 -14.49 -12.88
C VAL A 54 -6.75 -13.35 -12.16
N GLU A 55 -6.01 -12.52 -12.88
CA GLU A 55 -5.30 -11.35 -12.35
C GLU A 55 -6.29 -10.29 -11.87
N LEU A 56 -7.37 -10.03 -12.64
CA LEU A 56 -8.42 -9.11 -12.24
C LEU A 56 -9.15 -9.55 -10.96
N LYS A 57 -9.34 -10.87 -10.78
CA LYS A 57 -9.96 -11.41 -9.57
C LYS A 57 -9.06 -11.18 -8.36
N GLU A 58 -7.76 -11.47 -8.49
CA GLU A 58 -6.77 -11.27 -7.43
C GLU A 58 -6.63 -9.79 -7.08
N LEU A 59 -6.52 -8.92 -8.09
CA LEU A 59 -6.44 -7.48 -7.90
C LEU A 59 -7.63 -6.96 -7.09
N LYS A 60 -8.85 -7.47 -7.36
CA LYS A 60 -10.04 -7.06 -6.61
C LYS A 60 -9.98 -7.49 -5.14
N VAL A 61 -9.45 -8.68 -4.84
CA VAL A 61 -9.28 -9.16 -3.46
C VAL A 61 -8.31 -8.24 -2.71
N GLN A 62 -7.13 -7.99 -3.29
CA GLN A 62 -6.12 -7.12 -2.68
C GLN A 62 -6.63 -5.69 -2.47
N LEU A 63 -7.33 -5.11 -3.46
CA LEU A 63 -7.91 -3.78 -3.32
C LEU A 63 -8.93 -3.72 -2.16
N GLN A 64 -9.74 -4.76 -1.99
CA GLN A 64 -10.71 -4.81 -0.88
C GLN A 64 -9.99 -4.89 0.46
N GLU A 65 -8.98 -5.75 0.60
CA GLU A 65 -8.17 -5.84 1.81
C GLU A 65 -7.50 -4.51 2.17
N LEU A 66 -6.95 -3.80 1.18
CA LEU A 66 -6.33 -2.49 1.39
C LEU A 66 -7.35 -1.41 1.78
N LEU A 67 -8.57 -1.47 1.24
CA LEU A 67 -9.67 -0.59 1.63
C LEU A 67 -10.12 -0.87 3.06
N ASP A 68 -10.29 -2.14 3.42
CA ASP A 68 -10.73 -2.56 4.75
C ASP A 68 -9.68 -2.20 5.83
N LYS A 69 -8.39 -2.29 5.49
CA LYS A 69 -7.27 -1.83 6.34
C LYS A 69 -7.13 -0.31 6.38
N GLY A 70 -7.84 0.43 5.52
CA GLY A 70 -7.80 1.89 5.41
C GLY A 70 -6.54 2.44 4.76
N PHE A 71 -5.65 1.60 4.20
CA PHE A 71 -4.42 2.04 3.54
C PHE A 71 -4.68 2.84 2.26
N ILE A 72 -5.80 2.57 1.59
CA ILE A 72 -6.24 3.30 0.39
C ILE A 72 -7.67 3.81 0.56
N ARG A 73 -8.04 4.80 -0.24
CA ARG A 73 -9.41 5.33 -0.33
C ARG A 73 -9.76 5.70 -1.77
N PRO A 74 -11.06 5.67 -2.15
CA PRO A 74 -11.50 6.22 -3.42
C PRO A 74 -11.07 7.69 -3.58
N SER A 75 -10.65 8.07 -4.78
CA SER A 75 -10.32 9.45 -5.11
C SER A 75 -10.70 9.77 -6.56
N ALA A 76 -10.95 11.06 -6.84
CA ALA A 76 -11.17 11.58 -8.19
C ALA A 76 -9.95 12.38 -8.65
N SER A 77 -8.80 11.71 -8.74
CA SER A 77 -7.52 12.35 -9.11
C SER A 77 -7.44 12.58 -10.63
N PRO A 78 -6.91 13.72 -11.09
CA PRO A 78 -6.54 13.90 -12.50
C PRO A 78 -5.28 13.09 -12.88
N TRP A 79 -4.53 12.59 -11.89
CA TRP A 79 -3.38 11.72 -12.06
C TRP A 79 -3.83 10.25 -12.08
N GLY A 80 -3.33 9.48 -13.04
CA GLY A 80 -3.61 8.05 -13.18
C GLY A 80 -2.40 7.30 -13.72
N ALA A 81 -1.83 6.42 -12.91
CA ALA A 81 -0.81 5.47 -13.33
C ALA A 81 -1.48 4.13 -13.66
N PRO A 82 -1.01 3.42 -14.70
CA PRO A 82 -1.53 2.10 -15.00
C PRO A 82 -1.09 1.13 -13.90
N VAL A 83 -2.05 0.31 -13.44
CA VAL A 83 -1.77 -0.93 -12.73
C VAL A 83 -1.44 -2.01 -13.76
#